data_AF-A0A4T0E584-F1
#
_entry.id   AF-A0A4T0E584-F1
#
_cell.length_a   1.000
_cell.length_b   1.000
_cell.length_c   1.000
_cell.angle_alpha   90.00
_cell.angle_beta   90.00
_cell.angle_gamma   90.00
#
_symmetry.space_group_name_H-M   'P 1'
#
loop_
_entity.id
_entity.type
_entity.pdbx_description
1 polymer ?
#
loop_
_entity_poly.entity_id
_entity_poly.type
_entity_poly.pdbx_seq_one_letter_code
_entity_poly.pdbx_strand_id
1 'polypeptide(L)'
;MLHGFTQSGKQFEQKTKSLRHELRRNILTNQTSKYHDIQFVFPNAPFPLERDALPSFDLDGSRQQDGEIDAYTWWHLNRDGPPFYYIGLDIALARIADTIREEGPFDGVVGFSQGAAAAMMVASLLEAGRKYVFDRAGTAG
;
A
#
# COMPACT_ATOMS: atom_id res chain seq x y z
N MET A 1 3.18 1.13 -5.50
CA MET A 1 3.84 0.35 -4.43
C MET A 1 3.34 0.85 -3.08
N LEU A 2 2.69 0.00 -2.30
CA LEU A 2 1.95 0.37 -1.08
C LEU A 2 2.80 0.11 0.17
N HIS A 3 3.09 1.17 0.93
CA HIS A 3 3.94 1.10 2.12
C HIS A 3 3.24 0.41 3.31
N GLY A 4 4.02 0.01 4.32
CA GLY A 4 3.48 -0.57 5.57
C GLY A 4 3.05 0.49 6.59
N PHE A 5 2.53 0.02 7.73
CA PHE A 5 2.26 0.85 8.91
C PHE A 5 3.52 1.64 9.35
N THR A 6 3.33 2.85 9.87
CA THR A 6 4.37 3.82 10.29
C THR A 6 5.36 4.24 9.19
N GLN A 7 4.94 4.19 7.93
CA GLN A 7 5.79 4.59 6.80
C GLN A 7 5.05 5.57 5.88
N SER A 8 5.82 6.24 5.03
CA SER A 8 5.31 7.00 3.89
C SER A 8 5.72 6.35 2.57
N GLY A 9 5.11 6.80 1.47
CA GLY A 9 5.51 6.45 0.11
C GLY A 9 6.99 6.78 -0.15
N LYS A 10 7.46 7.94 0.32
CA LYS A 10 8.87 8.37 0.19
C LYS A 10 9.83 7.44 0.94
N GLN A 11 9.50 7.07 2.17
CA GLN A 11 10.33 6.11 2.93
C GLN A 11 10.35 4.74 2.26
N PHE A 12 9.20 4.27 1.77
CA PHE A 12 9.12 2.99 1.08
C PHE A 12 9.89 3.02 -0.25
N GLU A 13 9.87 4.15 -0.97
CA GLU A 13 10.67 4.36 -2.16
C GLU A 13 12.17 4.20 -1.88
N GLN A 14 12.67 4.79 -0.79
CA GLN A 14 14.06 4.69 -0.37
C GLN A 14 14.42 3.25 0.00
N LYS A 15 13.59 2.60 0.82
CA LYS A 15 13.79 1.21 1.27
C LYS A 15 13.73 0.19 0.12
N THR A 16 13.00 0.48 -0.94
CA THR A 16 12.85 -0.39 -2.11
C THR A 16 13.79 -0.05 -3.27
N LYS A 17 14.79 0.82 -3.07
CA LYS A 17 15.73 1.23 -4.13
C LYS A 17 16.39 0.05 -4.84
N SER A 18 16.98 -0.89 -4.09
CA SER A 18 17.66 -2.06 -4.68
C SER A 18 16.68 -2.99 -5.40
N LEU A 19 15.48 -3.21 -4.83
CA LEU A 19 14.43 -3.99 -5.48
C LEU A 19 14.02 -3.37 -6.81
N ARG A 20 13.75 -2.06 -6.87
CA ARG A 20 13.42 -1.36 -8.11
C ARG A 20 14.53 -1.44 -9.14
N HIS A 21 15.78 -1.31 -8.70
CA HIS A 21 16.94 -1.45 -9.59
C HIS A 21 16.99 -2.85 -10.21
N GLU A 22 16.80 -3.89 -9.40
CA GLU A 22 16.82 -5.28 -9.87
C GLU A 22 15.63 -5.59 -10.78
N LEU A 23 14.42 -5.11 -10.47
CA LEU A 23 13.25 -5.25 -11.33
C LEU A 23 13.48 -4.59 -12.69
N ARG A 24 13.98 -3.35 -12.71
CA ARG A 24 14.33 -2.66 -13.96
C ARG A 24 15.36 -3.43 -14.76
N ARG A 25 16.46 -3.86 -14.13
CA ARG A 25 17.49 -4.63 -14.80
C ARG A 25 16.88 -5.89 -15.43
N ASN A 26 16.28 -6.77 -14.63
CA ASN A 26 15.83 -8.06 -15.12
C ASN A 26 14.69 -7.98 -16.13
N ILE A 27 13.75 -7.03 -15.97
CA ILE A 27 12.64 -6.90 -16.92
C ILE A 27 13.11 -6.23 -18.21
N LEU A 28 13.93 -5.18 -18.16
CA LEU A 28 14.32 -4.43 -19.36
C LEU A 28 15.43 -5.09 -20.16
N THR A 29 16.30 -5.89 -19.53
CA THR A 29 17.36 -6.63 -20.25
C THR A 29 16.91 -8.03 -20.71
N ASN A 30 15.72 -8.50 -20.30
CA ASN A 30 15.21 -9.77 -20.77
C ASN A 30 14.76 -9.65 -22.23
N GLN A 31 15.37 -10.46 -23.10
CA GLN A 31 15.10 -10.48 -24.55
C GLN A 31 13.64 -10.79 -24.90
N THR A 32 12.90 -11.47 -24.03
CA THR A 32 11.48 -11.78 -24.23
C THR A 32 10.55 -10.75 -23.58
N SER A 33 11.08 -9.69 -22.98
CA SER A 33 10.28 -8.66 -22.33
C SER A 33 9.58 -7.79 -23.36
N LYS A 34 8.30 -7.49 -23.09
CA LYS A 34 7.51 -6.50 -23.85
C LYS A 34 7.68 -5.07 -23.32
N TYR A 35 8.39 -4.87 -22.22
CA TYR A 35 8.53 -3.59 -21.54
C TYR A 35 9.84 -2.92 -21.90
N HIS A 36 9.80 -1.61 -22.20
CA HIS A 36 10.98 -0.78 -22.49
C HIS A 36 11.30 0.25 -21.41
N ASP A 37 10.36 0.51 -20.51
CA ASP A 37 10.55 1.32 -19.30
C ASP A 37 9.70 0.75 -18.15
N ILE A 38 10.06 1.12 -16.92
CA ILE A 38 9.30 0.77 -15.70
C ILE A 38 9.22 1.98 -14.78
N GLN A 39 7.98 2.35 -14.50
CA GLN A 39 7.63 3.40 -13.55
C GLN A 39 7.11 2.79 -12.25
N PHE A 40 7.37 3.49 -11.14
CA PHE A 40 6.93 3.08 -9.81
C PHE A 40 6.28 4.27 -9.13
N VAL A 41 5.01 4.12 -8.75
CA VAL A 41 4.24 5.14 -8.02
C VAL A 41 4.16 4.74 -6.55
N PHE A 42 4.31 5.72 -5.65
CA PHE A 42 4.39 5.53 -4.20
C PHE A 42 3.37 6.42 -3.47
N PRO A 43 2.08 6.06 -3.49
CA PRO A 43 1.07 6.86 -2.79
C PRO A 43 1.25 6.75 -1.28
N ASN A 44 0.98 7.84 -0.56
CA ASN A 44 0.77 7.80 0.88
C ASN A 44 -0.62 7.22 1.18
N ALA A 45 -0.68 6.42 2.24
CA ALA A 45 -1.93 5.98 2.85
C ALA A 45 -2.73 7.19 3.40
N PRO A 46 -4.07 7.09 3.48
CA PRO A 46 -4.92 8.26 3.76
C PRO A 46 -4.86 8.78 5.20
N PHE A 47 -4.37 7.98 6.15
CA PHE A 47 -4.35 8.37 7.56
C PHE A 47 -2.92 8.72 8.01
N PRO A 48 -2.57 10.00 8.20
CA PRO A 48 -1.33 10.36 8.86
C PRO A 48 -1.37 9.90 10.32
N LEU A 49 -0.21 9.46 10.84
CA LEU A 49 -0.06 9.04 12.23
C LEU A 49 0.50 10.16 13.07
N GLU A 50 -0.12 10.36 14.23
CA GLU A 50 0.42 11.22 15.27
C GLU A 50 1.55 10.51 16.03
N ARG A 51 2.44 11.30 16.65
CA ARG A 51 3.62 10.79 17.38
C ARG A 51 3.25 9.75 18.45
N ASP A 52 2.13 9.97 19.13
CA ASP A 52 1.68 9.12 20.23
C ASP A 52 1.10 7.78 19.75
N ALA A 53 0.76 7.67 18.45
CA ALA A 53 0.29 6.43 17.85
C ALA A 53 1.43 5.50 17.38
N LEU A 54 2.68 5.94 17.45
CA LEU A 54 3.85 5.15 17.04
C LEU A 54 4.27 4.18 18.15
N PRO A 55 4.63 2.93 17.82
CA PRO A 55 5.25 2.02 18.79
C PRO A 55 6.49 2.68 19.39
N SER A 56 6.68 2.55 20.70
CA SER A 56 7.81 3.16 21.43
C SER A 56 9.19 2.61 21.05
N PHE A 57 9.27 1.68 20.09
CA PHE A 57 10.50 1.06 19.61
C PHE A 57 11.07 1.81 18.40
N ASP A 58 12.19 2.49 18.66
CA ASP A 58 13.25 2.86 17.72
C ASP A 58 12.86 3.76 16.53
N LEU A 59 12.65 5.04 16.82
CA LEU A 59 13.10 6.10 15.93
C LEU A 59 14.50 6.51 16.38
N ASP A 60 15.52 6.09 15.61
CA ASP A 60 16.91 6.50 15.71
C ASP A 60 17.07 7.90 16.32
N GLY A 61 17.44 7.95 17.61
CA GLY A 61 18.11 9.05 18.31
C GLY A 61 17.52 10.47 18.26
N SER A 62 16.41 10.72 17.56
CA SER A 62 15.91 12.06 17.24
C SER A 62 14.71 12.41 18.12
N ARG A 63 14.94 12.38 19.44
CA ARG A 63 14.11 13.07 20.42
C ARG A 63 14.36 14.59 20.36
N GLN A 64 14.23 15.19 19.18
CA GLN A 64 14.21 16.65 19.02
C GLN A 64 13.79 17.02 17.59
N GLN A 65 12.48 17.23 17.40
CA GLN A 65 11.92 18.26 16.53
C GLN A 65 10.40 18.21 16.61
N ASP A 66 9.80 19.36 16.96
CA ASP A 66 8.37 19.66 16.87
C ASP A 66 7.92 19.73 15.40
N GLY A 67 8.05 18.61 14.69
CA GLY A 67 7.70 18.47 13.28
C GLY A 67 6.69 17.35 13.05
N GLU A 68 5.85 17.53 12.02
CA GLU A 68 4.98 16.48 11.48
C GLU A 68 5.81 15.22 11.19
N ILE A 69 5.28 14.06 11.57
CA ILE A 69 5.94 12.79 11.29
C ILE A 69 5.46 12.30 9.93
N ASP A 70 6.42 11.96 9.06
CA ASP A 70 6.16 11.35 7.75
C ASP A 70 5.80 9.86 7.92
N ALA A 71 4.69 9.58 8.61
CA ALA A 71 4.22 8.23 8.93
C ALA A 71 2.72 8.13 8.71
N TYR A 72 2.28 7.06 8.05
CA TYR A 72 0.89 6.86 7.67
C TYR A 72 0.43 5.42 7.94
N THR A 73 -0.88 5.22 7.94
CA THR A 73 -1.54 3.91 7.96
C THR A 73 -2.67 3.85 6.94
N TRP A 74 -2.91 2.65 6.40
CA TRP A 74 -4.03 2.40 5.49
C TRP A 74 -5.36 2.26 6.23
N TRP A 75 -5.36 1.71 7.44
CA TRP A 75 -6.55 1.58 8.28
C TRP A 75 -6.14 1.38 9.75
N HIS A 76 -7.02 1.72 10.67
CA HIS A 76 -6.80 1.51 12.09
C HIS A 76 -7.37 0.17 12.54
N LEU A 77 -6.77 -0.44 13.56
CA LEU A 77 -7.37 -1.53 14.32
C LEU A 77 -8.05 -0.90 15.55
N ASN A 78 -9.34 -1.14 15.77
CA ASN A 78 -9.97 -0.77 17.03
C ASN A 78 -9.26 -1.51 18.17
N ARG A 79 -8.77 -0.78 19.18
CA ARG A 79 -8.08 -1.33 20.35
C ARG A 79 -8.92 -1.25 21.63
N ASP A 80 -10.14 -0.76 21.58
CA ASP A 80 -11.03 -0.54 22.73
C ASP A 80 -11.71 -1.82 23.25
N GLY A 81 -11.06 -2.97 23.03
CA GLY A 81 -11.54 -4.28 23.40
C GLY A 81 -12.36 -4.99 22.31
N PRO A 82 -12.65 -6.30 22.50
CA PRO A 82 -13.40 -7.08 21.52
C PRO A 82 -14.83 -6.58 21.31
N PRO A 83 -15.40 -6.73 20.09
CA PRO A 83 -14.77 -7.32 18.90
C PRO A 83 -13.80 -6.35 18.22
N PHE A 84 -12.67 -6.88 17.74
CA PHE A 84 -11.73 -6.12 16.94
C PHE A 84 -12.28 -5.90 15.53
N TYR A 85 -12.35 -4.64 15.10
CA TYR A 85 -12.70 -4.28 13.73
C TYR A 85 -11.67 -3.30 13.15
N TYR A 86 -11.52 -3.34 11.83
CA TYR A 86 -10.67 -2.42 11.09
C TYR A 86 -11.47 -1.20 10.64
N ILE A 87 -10.96 0.00 10.94
CA ILE A 87 -11.62 1.27 10.65
C ILE A 87 -10.89 1.96 9.49
N GLY A 88 -11.63 2.36 8.46
CA GLY A 88 -11.10 3.13 7.32
C GLY A 88 -10.58 2.30 6.16
N LEU A 89 -10.87 0.99 6.10
CA LEU A 89 -10.47 0.14 4.98
C LEU A 89 -11.10 0.59 3.65
N ASP A 90 -12.35 1.06 3.70
CA ASP A 90 -13.08 1.66 2.57
C ASP A 90 -12.37 2.92 2.05
N ILE A 91 -11.95 3.80 2.95
CA ILE A 91 -11.19 5.01 2.63
C ILE A 91 -9.82 4.64 2.03
N ALA A 92 -9.16 3.63 2.57
CA ALA A 92 -7.91 3.08 2.05
C ALA A 92 -8.04 2.63 0.59
N LEU A 93 -9.08 1.82 0.32
CA LEU A 93 -9.35 1.30 -1.01
C LEU A 93 -9.76 2.39 -1.99
N ALA A 94 -10.53 3.39 -1.52
CA ALA A 94 -10.88 4.57 -2.31
C ALA A 94 -9.61 5.35 -2.71
N ARG A 95 -8.71 5.61 -1.75
CA ARG A 95 -7.43 6.28 -2.02
C ARG A 95 -6.58 5.54 -3.05
N ILE A 96 -6.51 4.21 -2.96
CA ILE A 96 -5.79 3.40 -3.96
C ILE A 96 -6.48 3.44 -5.31
N ALA A 97 -7.82 3.38 -5.33
CA ALA A 97 -8.60 3.47 -6.57
C ALA A 97 -8.38 4.82 -7.25
N ASP A 98 -8.30 5.92 -6.51
CA ASP A 98 -8.00 7.25 -7.05
C ASP A 98 -6.60 7.28 -7.67
N THR A 99 -5.59 6.76 -6.98
CA THR A 99 -4.24 6.60 -7.56
C THR A 99 -4.26 5.77 -8.86
N ILE A 100 -5.03 4.67 -8.93
CA ILE A 100 -5.17 3.86 -10.15
C ILE A 100 -5.80 4.65 -11.29
N ARG A 101 -6.79 5.51 -11.02
CA ARG A 101 -7.43 6.32 -12.05
C ARG A 101 -6.56 7.48 -12.52
N GLU A 102 -5.81 8.10 -11.62
CA GLU A 102 -5.01 9.30 -11.89
C GLU A 102 -3.66 8.98 -12.52
N GLU A 103 -2.99 7.92 -12.06
CA GLU A 103 -1.61 7.59 -12.42
C GLU A 103 -1.48 6.25 -13.17
N GLY A 104 -2.58 5.53 -13.35
CA GLY A 104 -2.62 4.27 -14.09
C GLY A 104 -2.74 4.45 -15.61
N PRO A 105 -2.88 3.34 -16.36
CA PRO A 105 -3.05 1.96 -15.87
C PRO A 105 -1.76 1.39 -15.26
N PHE A 106 -1.91 0.44 -14.32
CA PHE A 106 -0.80 -0.26 -13.69
C PHE A 106 -0.77 -1.74 -14.09
N ASP A 107 0.41 -2.25 -14.44
CA ASP A 107 0.63 -3.68 -14.74
C ASP A 107 0.75 -4.57 -13.48
N GLY A 108 0.98 -3.95 -12.32
CA GLY A 108 1.17 -4.70 -11.09
C GLY A 108 1.14 -3.83 -9.84
N VAL A 109 0.93 -4.50 -8.71
CA VAL A 109 0.94 -3.89 -7.38
C VAL A 109 1.91 -4.65 -6.49
N VAL A 110 2.71 -3.91 -5.71
CA VAL A 110 3.62 -4.44 -4.70
C VAL A 110 3.28 -3.74 -3.39
N GLY A 111 3.26 -4.49 -2.29
CA GLY A 111 3.03 -3.91 -0.98
C GLY A 111 3.83 -4.60 0.13
N PHE A 112 3.96 -3.94 1.28
CA PHE A 112 4.62 -4.48 2.47
C PHE A 112 3.70 -4.38 3.70
N SER A 113 3.64 -5.44 4.53
CA SER A 113 2.83 -5.49 5.76
C SER A 113 1.37 -5.08 5.51
N GLN A 114 0.87 -4.00 6.12
CA GLN A 114 -0.47 -3.47 5.84
C GLN A 114 -0.68 -3.14 4.35
N GLY A 115 0.33 -2.55 3.70
CA GLY A 115 0.30 -2.32 2.25
C GLY A 115 0.30 -3.61 1.42
N ALA A 116 0.85 -4.71 1.93
CA ALA A 116 0.78 -6.01 1.26
C ALA A 116 -0.64 -6.59 1.32
N ALA A 117 -1.30 -6.48 2.47
CA ALA A 117 -2.71 -6.85 2.61
C ALA A 117 -3.58 -6.02 1.65
N ALA A 118 -3.34 -4.71 1.57
CA ALA A 118 -4.04 -3.83 0.62
C ALA A 118 -3.77 -4.24 -0.84
N ALA A 119 -2.51 -4.51 -1.20
CA ALA A 119 -2.12 -4.94 -2.54
C ALA A 119 -2.81 -6.25 -2.95
N MET A 120 -2.89 -7.23 -2.05
CA MET A 120 -3.61 -8.49 -2.29
C MET A 120 -5.11 -8.27 -2.47
N MET A 121 -5.73 -7.43 -1.64
CA MET A 121 -7.14 -7.09 -1.80
C MET A 121 -7.39 -6.44 -3.16
N VAL A 122 -6.55 -5.49 -3.57
CA VAL A 122 -6.65 -4.80 -4.87
C VAL A 122 -6.46 -5.77 -6.03
N ALA A 123 -5.44 -6.64 -5.97
CA ALA A 123 -5.23 -7.67 -6.98
C ALA A 123 -6.45 -8.60 -7.11
N SER A 124 -7.03 -9.03 -5.98
CA SER A 124 -8.29 -9.78 -5.98
C SER A 124 -9.43 -8.95 -6.54
N LEU A 125 -9.55 -7.67 -6.17
CA LEU A 125 -10.58 -6.73 -6.62
C LEU A 125 -10.64 -6.53 -8.12
N LEU A 126 -9.48 -6.58 -8.77
CA LEU A 126 -9.32 -6.30 -10.19
C LEU A 126 -9.18 -7.57 -11.03
N GLU A 127 -9.30 -8.75 -10.43
CA GLU A 127 -9.26 -10.02 -11.17
C GLU A 127 -10.43 -10.13 -12.15
N ALA A 128 -10.14 -10.61 -13.36
CA ALA A 128 -11.15 -10.79 -14.40
C ALA A 128 -12.25 -11.77 -13.94
N GLY A 129 -13.51 -11.42 -14.18
CA GLY A 129 -14.65 -12.26 -13.78
C GLY A 129 -15.04 -12.15 -12.30
N ARG A 130 -14.32 -11.37 -11.48
CA ARG A 130 -14.64 -11.23 -10.05
C ARG A 130 -16.06 -10.74 -9.78
N LYS A 131 -16.55 -9.78 -10.57
CA LYS A 131 -17.94 -9.28 -10.43
C LYS A 131 -18.94 -10.44 -10.48
N TYR A 132 -18.79 -11.33 -11.46
CA TYR A 132 -19.66 -12.50 -11.60
C TYR A 132 -19.57 -13.46 -10.41
N VAL A 133 -18.35 -13.68 -9.88
CA VAL A 133 -18.13 -14.53 -8.70
C VAL A 133 -18.87 -13.97 -7.47
N PHE A 134 -18.80 -12.66 -7.24
CA PHE A 134 -19.48 -12.03 -6.11
C PHE A 134 -20.98 -11.93 -6.26
N ASP A 135 -21.47 -11.64 -7.46
CA ASP A 135 -22.91 -11.61 -7.72
C ASP A 135 -23.53 -12.99 -7.37
N ARG A 136 -22.85 -14.10 -7.69
CA ARG A 136 -23.28 -15.46 -7.31
C ARG A 136 -23.22 -15.73 -5.81
N ALA A 137 -22.18 -15.27 -5.12
CA ALA A 137 -22.03 -15.49 -3.68
C ALA A 137 -23.11 -14.74 -2.89
N GLY A 138 -23.47 -13.52 -3.31
CA GLY A 138 -24.50 -12.71 -2.66
C GLY A 138 -25.92 -13.25 -2.83
N THR A 139 -26.18 -14.05 -3.87
CA THR A 139 -27.48 -14.70 -4.09
C THR A 139 -27.67 -16.03 -3.34
N ALA A 140 -26.61 -16.53 -2.68
CA ALA A 140 -26.63 -17.81 -1.98
C ALA A 140 -26.88 -17.68 -0.45
N GLY A 141 -27.13 -16.47 0.04
CA GLY A 141 -27.40 -16.15 1.45
C GLY A 141 -28.85 -15.78 1.70
#